data_AF-A0A1I1E819-F1
#
_entry.id   AF-A0A1I1E819-F1
#
_cell.length_a   1.000
_cell.length_b   1.000
_cell.length_c   1.000
_cell.angle_alpha   90.00
_cell.angle_beta   90.00
_cell.angle_gamma   90.00
#
_symmetry.space_group_name_H-M   'P 1'
#
loop_
_entity.id
_entity.type
_entity.pdbx_description
1 polymer ?
#
loop_
_entity_poly.entity_id
_entity_poly.type
_entity_poly.pdbx_seq_one_letter_code
_entity_poly.pdbx_strand_id
1 'polypeptide(L)'
;MKKFILLGLIFSVSLSFGKEKTKQDPLTKPYNPFSLIMPAKELLVQMPVDRVLDMGASAYGHGFYGRALYFYTNVIELFSKEHAAVAWAHYEAAYIYNRRFQREKALEHLDAILAMPQAPATVQALAQTLAIRIRNPKAYRVYLKQEDSVFLADKKAKYVLDKQIAKEEAAADKARRALQKERKRREKAERKALQAAQKVEQKARQRQAKEDEKLDKLSKESF
;
A
#
# COMPACT_ATOMS: atom_id res chain seq x y z
N MET A 1 -29.82 5.98 -58.01
CA MET A 1 -30.37 4.62 -57.76
C MET A 1 -29.27 3.65 -58.18
N LYS A 2 -28.78 2.65 -57.44
CA LYS A 2 -29.34 1.77 -56.40
C LYS A 2 -28.26 1.44 -55.35
N LYS A 3 -28.72 1.22 -54.11
CA LYS A 3 -28.01 0.59 -52.99
C LYS A 3 -27.62 -0.86 -53.34
N PHE A 4 -26.55 -1.39 -52.76
CA PHE A 4 -26.59 -2.70 -52.09
C PHE A 4 -25.51 -2.80 -51.00
N ILE A 5 -25.99 -3.20 -49.83
CA ILE A 5 -25.25 -3.56 -48.61
C ILE A 5 -24.86 -5.02 -48.73
N LEU A 6 -23.67 -5.42 -48.28
CA LEU A 6 -23.50 -6.71 -47.60
C LEU A 6 -22.34 -6.69 -46.60
N LEU A 7 -22.68 -6.99 -45.35
CA LEU A 7 -21.80 -7.36 -44.26
C LEU A 7 -20.98 -8.61 -44.62
N GLY A 8 -19.74 -8.67 -44.15
CA GLY A 8 -18.94 -9.88 -44.08
C GLY A 8 -17.98 -9.81 -42.89
N LEU A 9 -18.41 -10.35 -41.76
CA LEU A 9 -17.55 -10.67 -40.61
C LEU A 9 -16.39 -11.56 -41.08
N ILE A 10 -15.15 -11.14 -40.84
CA ILE A 10 -14.00 -12.07 -40.79
C ILE A 10 -13.31 -11.89 -39.44
N PHE A 11 -13.47 -12.94 -38.64
CA PHE A 11 -12.75 -13.23 -37.41
C PHE A 11 -11.26 -13.35 -37.75
N SER A 12 -10.44 -12.37 -37.36
CA SER A 12 -8.98 -12.53 -37.43
C SER A 12 -8.49 -13.07 -36.10
N VAL A 13 -8.15 -14.37 -36.10
CA VAL A 13 -7.41 -15.04 -35.04
C VAL A 13 -5.98 -14.53 -35.09
N SER A 14 -5.64 -13.55 -34.25
CA SER A 14 -4.24 -13.20 -34.02
C SER A 14 -3.62 -14.20 -33.05
N LEU A 15 -2.75 -15.04 -33.61
CA LEU A 15 -1.84 -15.93 -32.90
C LEU A 15 -1.11 -15.19 -31.78
N SER A 16 -1.18 -15.76 -30.57
CA SER A 16 -0.31 -15.40 -29.45
C SER A 16 1.13 -15.76 -29.76
N PHE A 17 1.96 -14.74 -30.01
CA PHE A 17 3.41 -14.85 -29.93
C PHE A 17 3.91 -14.15 -28.66
N GLY A 18 4.70 -14.89 -27.87
CA GLY A 18 5.73 -14.39 -26.95
C GLY A 18 5.34 -13.27 -26.00
N LYS A 19 5.06 -13.62 -24.73
CA LYS A 19 5.13 -12.67 -23.60
C LYS A 19 6.58 -12.19 -23.41
N GLU A 20 6.99 -11.18 -24.17
CA GLU A 20 7.99 -10.24 -23.68
C GLU A 20 7.32 -9.44 -22.56
N LYS A 21 7.67 -9.75 -21.32
CA LYS A 21 7.40 -8.84 -20.20
C LYS A 21 8.27 -7.60 -20.43
N THR A 22 7.78 -6.65 -21.22
CA THR A 22 8.26 -5.27 -21.17
C THR A 22 8.23 -4.85 -19.70
N LYS A 23 9.42 -4.64 -19.11
CA LYS A 23 9.55 -4.02 -17.79
C LYS A 23 8.92 -2.64 -17.91
N GLN A 24 7.63 -2.53 -17.60
CA GLN A 24 6.91 -1.27 -17.53
C GLN A 24 7.65 -0.38 -16.54
N ASP A 25 8.11 0.77 -17.02
CA ASP A 25 8.78 1.77 -16.22
C ASP A 25 7.89 2.15 -15.02
N PRO A 26 8.33 1.95 -13.76
CA PRO A 26 7.59 2.37 -12.57
C PRO A 26 7.25 3.87 -12.58
N LEU A 27 7.92 4.66 -13.43
CA LEU A 27 7.63 6.07 -13.63
C LEU A 27 6.37 6.37 -14.46
N THR A 28 5.72 5.36 -15.04
CA THR A 28 4.55 5.58 -15.94
C THR A 28 3.20 5.18 -15.35
N LYS A 29 3.17 4.49 -14.19
CA LYS A 29 1.90 4.09 -13.57
C LYS A 29 1.28 5.22 -12.74
N PRO A 30 -0.06 5.40 -12.77
CA PRO A 30 -0.72 6.30 -11.84
C PRO A 30 -0.45 5.83 -10.41
N TYR A 31 -0.11 6.76 -9.53
CA TYR A 31 0.10 6.44 -8.12
C TYR A 31 -1.19 5.92 -7.51
N ASN A 32 -1.09 4.80 -6.80
CA ASN A 32 -2.19 4.26 -6.03
C ASN A 32 -2.23 4.97 -4.66
N PRO A 33 -3.18 5.87 -4.39
CA PRO A 33 -3.27 6.58 -3.12
C PRO A 33 -3.55 5.63 -1.94
N PHE A 34 -3.99 4.40 -2.21
CA PHE A 34 -4.23 3.35 -1.22
C PHE A 34 -2.98 2.50 -0.90
N SER A 35 -1.85 2.69 -1.61
CA SER A 35 -0.60 1.98 -1.30
C SER A 35 -0.20 2.19 0.17
N LEU A 36 0.02 1.10 0.91
CA LEU A 36 0.47 1.15 2.30
C LEU A 36 1.89 1.71 2.45
N ILE A 37 2.70 1.59 1.39
CA ILE A 37 4.11 1.99 1.40
C ILE A 37 4.24 3.28 0.58
N MET A 38 4.77 4.32 1.21
CA MET A 38 5.19 5.55 0.53
C MET A 38 6.52 5.29 -0.19
N PRO A 39 6.72 5.83 -1.42
CA PRO A 39 7.99 5.70 -2.11
C PRO A 39 9.11 6.30 -1.27
N ALA A 40 10.34 5.80 -1.40
CA ALA A 40 11.50 6.42 -0.76
C ALA A 40 11.85 7.75 -1.44
N LYS A 41 12.53 8.67 -0.73
CA LYS A 41 12.87 10.00 -1.26
C LYS A 41 13.73 9.91 -2.53
N GLU A 42 14.62 8.93 -2.58
CA GLU A 42 15.52 8.66 -3.71
C GLU A 42 14.76 8.37 -4.99
N LEU A 43 13.57 7.75 -4.87
CA LEU A 43 12.70 7.49 -6.01
C LEU A 43 11.95 8.76 -6.43
N LEU A 44 11.58 9.62 -5.48
CA LEU A 44 10.88 10.87 -5.77
C LEU A 44 11.74 11.83 -6.60
N VAL A 45 13.04 11.95 -6.29
CA VAL A 45 13.99 12.80 -7.04
C VAL A 45 14.08 12.41 -8.52
N GLN A 46 13.80 11.15 -8.84
CA GLN A 46 13.82 10.64 -10.22
C GLN A 46 12.50 10.90 -10.96
N MET A 47 11.46 11.38 -10.27
CA MET A 47 10.17 11.70 -10.89
C MET A 47 10.12 13.17 -11.33
N PRO A 48 9.34 13.49 -12.38
CA PRO A 48 8.97 14.87 -12.67
C PRO A 48 8.22 15.49 -11.48
N VAL A 49 8.49 16.77 -11.19
CA VAL A 49 7.89 17.47 -10.04
C VAL A 49 6.36 17.44 -10.06
N ASP A 50 5.76 17.63 -11.24
CA ASP A 50 4.30 17.61 -11.43
C ASP A 50 3.71 16.27 -11.02
N ARG A 51 4.43 15.18 -11.26
CA ARG A 51 3.98 13.85 -10.85
C ARG A 51 3.97 13.70 -9.34
N VAL A 52 4.96 14.25 -8.63
CA VAL A 52 4.99 14.23 -7.16
C VAL A 52 3.87 15.10 -6.58
N LEU A 53 3.57 16.24 -7.22
CA LEU A 53 2.41 17.08 -6.87
C LEU A 53 1.08 16.33 -7.07
N ASP A 54 0.89 15.66 -8.20
CA ASP A 54 -0.31 14.87 -8.49
C ASP A 54 -0.54 13.73 -7.48
N MET A 55 0.55 13.11 -7.01
CA MET A 55 0.48 12.12 -5.93
C MET A 55 -0.04 12.73 -4.63
N GLY A 56 0.42 13.94 -4.29
CA GLY A 56 -0.09 14.72 -3.17
C GLY A 56 -1.57 15.06 -3.32
N ALA A 57 -1.97 15.57 -4.48
CA ALA A 57 -3.35 15.94 -4.78
C ALA A 57 -4.29 14.73 -4.74
N SER A 58 -3.88 13.60 -5.31
CA SER A 58 -4.62 12.34 -5.28
C SER A 58 -4.78 11.83 -3.84
N ALA A 59 -3.71 11.82 -3.03
CA ALA A 59 -3.81 11.43 -1.63
C ALA A 59 -4.75 12.36 -0.84
N TYR A 60 -4.69 13.66 -1.09
CA TYR A 60 -5.57 14.65 -0.46
C TYR A 60 -7.03 14.45 -0.83
N GLY A 61 -7.34 14.22 -2.11
CA GLY A 61 -8.71 13.96 -2.59
C GLY A 61 -9.36 12.74 -1.96
N HIS A 62 -8.55 11.77 -1.52
CA HIS A 62 -9.00 10.58 -0.79
C HIS A 62 -8.98 10.73 0.74
N GLY A 63 -8.69 11.93 1.26
CA GLY A 63 -8.64 12.22 2.70
C GLY A 63 -7.38 11.72 3.40
N PHE A 64 -6.37 11.21 2.67
CA PHE A 64 -5.11 10.74 3.25
C PHE A 64 -4.14 11.90 3.51
N TYR A 65 -4.51 12.81 4.41
CA TYR A 65 -3.77 14.06 4.65
C TYR A 65 -2.31 13.87 5.06
N GLY A 66 -1.98 12.82 5.81
CA GLY A 66 -0.58 12.51 6.16
C GLY A 66 0.27 12.14 4.93
N ARG A 67 -0.32 11.41 3.98
CA ARG A 67 0.35 11.06 2.71
C ARG A 67 0.44 12.27 1.78
N ALA A 68 -0.61 13.08 1.70
CA ALA A 68 -0.58 14.31 0.92
C ALA A 68 0.53 15.25 1.41
N LEU A 69 0.62 15.46 2.74
CA LEU A 69 1.71 16.24 3.34
C LEU A 69 3.07 15.65 3.01
N TYR A 70 3.24 14.32 3.06
CA TYR A 70 4.50 13.68 2.67
C TYR A 70 4.94 14.08 1.25
N PHE A 71 4.04 14.05 0.26
CA PHE A 71 4.40 14.43 -1.10
C PHE A 71 4.72 15.93 -1.21
N TYR A 72 3.88 16.79 -0.65
CA TYR A 72 4.10 18.24 -0.71
C TYR A 72 5.39 18.68 0.01
N THR A 73 5.71 18.10 1.18
CA THR A 73 6.98 18.39 1.85
C THR A 73 8.18 17.95 1.02
N ASN A 74 8.08 16.82 0.32
CA ASN A 74 9.15 16.39 -0.57
C ASN A 74 9.26 17.25 -1.84
N VAL A 75 8.15 17.81 -2.36
CA VAL A 75 8.23 18.81 -3.43
C VAL A 75 9.03 20.03 -2.96
N ILE A 76 8.72 20.55 -1.78
CA ILE A 76 9.40 21.70 -1.18
C ILE A 76 10.90 21.42 -0.97
N GLU A 77 11.25 20.26 -0.41
CA GLU A 77 12.62 19.91 -0.06
C GLU A 77 13.49 19.55 -1.28
N LEU A 78 12.95 18.79 -2.23
CA LEU A 78 13.75 18.15 -3.29
C LEU A 78 13.77 18.95 -4.59
N PHE A 79 12.77 19.81 -4.83
CA PHE A 79 12.58 20.51 -6.11
C PHE A 79 12.66 22.03 -5.93
N SER A 80 13.58 22.53 -5.09
CA SER A 80 13.68 23.95 -4.72
C SER A 80 13.83 24.94 -5.89
N LYS A 81 14.30 24.47 -7.06
CA LYS A 81 14.42 25.25 -8.29
C LYS A 81 13.10 25.38 -9.08
N GLU A 82 12.14 24.49 -8.82
CA GLU A 82 10.83 24.48 -9.46
C GLU A 82 9.88 25.41 -8.69
N HIS A 83 10.18 26.72 -8.71
CA HIS A 83 9.54 27.71 -7.83
C HIS A 83 8.00 27.69 -7.86
N ALA A 84 7.40 27.44 -9.04
CA ALA A 84 5.95 27.31 -9.17
C ALA A 84 5.40 26.08 -8.45
N ALA A 85 6.03 24.92 -8.62
CA ALA A 85 5.63 23.69 -7.96
C ALA A 85 5.84 23.76 -6.44
N VAL A 86 6.94 24.36 -6.01
CA VAL A 86 7.23 24.57 -4.58
C VAL A 86 6.19 25.50 -3.94
N ALA A 87 5.85 26.62 -4.59
CA ALA A 87 4.82 27.52 -4.09
C ALA A 87 3.44 26.82 -3.97
N TRP A 88 3.07 26.01 -4.97
CA TRP A 88 1.84 25.19 -4.90
C TRP A 88 1.89 24.17 -3.77
N ALA A 89 3.01 23.47 -3.59
CA ALA A 89 3.18 22.51 -2.50
C ALA A 89 3.06 23.19 -1.12
N HIS A 90 3.65 24.38 -0.95
CA HIS A 90 3.44 25.17 0.26
C HIS A 90 1.96 25.53 0.45
N TYR A 91 1.25 25.94 -0.61
CA TYR A 91 -0.16 26.32 -0.52
C TYR A 91 -1.04 25.14 -0.10
N GLU A 92 -0.85 23.98 -0.73
CA GLU A 92 -1.59 22.77 -0.41
C GLU A 92 -1.28 22.25 1.00
N ALA A 93 -0.02 22.28 1.43
CA ALA A 93 0.37 21.96 2.79
C ALA A 93 -0.28 22.92 3.81
N ALA A 94 -0.27 24.22 3.54
CA ALA A 94 -0.94 25.22 4.36
C ALA A 94 -2.44 24.96 4.48
N TYR A 95 -3.10 24.63 3.37
CA TYR A 95 -4.52 24.31 3.35
C TYR A 95 -4.83 23.08 4.21
N ILE A 96 -4.03 22.01 4.10
CA ILE A 96 -4.16 20.82 4.94
C ILE A 96 -3.93 21.15 6.41
N TYR A 97 -2.88 21.88 6.76
CA TYR A 97 -2.61 22.27 8.14
C TYR A 97 -3.74 23.12 8.72
N ASN A 98 -4.29 24.06 7.93
CA ASN A 98 -5.43 24.86 8.34
C ASN A 98 -6.68 24.01 8.58
N ARG A 99 -6.99 23.03 7.71
CA ARG A 99 -8.09 22.07 7.90
C ARG A 99 -7.91 21.17 9.11
N ARG A 100 -6.67 20.98 9.54
CA ARG A 100 -6.30 20.22 10.74
C ARG A 100 -6.03 21.13 11.95
N PHE A 101 -6.43 22.41 11.85
CA PHE A 101 -6.37 23.40 12.93
C PHE A 101 -4.95 23.67 13.46
N GLN A 102 -3.93 23.33 12.67
CA GLN A 102 -2.53 23.64 12.93
C GLN A 102 -2.22 25.02 12.35
N ARG A 103 -2.80 26.04 12.97
CA ARG A 103 -2.82 27.42 12.48
C ARG A 103 -1.42 27.97 12.19
N GLU A 104 -0.52 27.78 13.14
CA GLU A 104 0.84 28.33 13.09
C GLU A 104 1.61 27.73 11.93
N LYS A 105 1.51 26.42 11.71
CA LYS A 105 2.12 25.74 10.57
C LYS A 105 1.49 26.16 9.24
N ALA A 106 0.17 26.33 9.22
CA ALA A 106 -0.49 26.83 8.02
C ALA A 106 0.05 28.22 7.64
N LEU A 107 0.16 29.13 8.60
CA LEU A 107 0.72 30.46 8.38
C LEU A 107 2.19 30.43 7.96
N GLU A 108 3.01 29.55 8.56
CA GLU A 108 4.41 29.36 8.17
C GLU A 108 4.55 29.03 6.68
N HIS A 109 3.75 28.09 6.17
CA HIS A 109 3.76 27.75 4.75
C HIS A 109 3.23 28.88 3.86
N LEU A 110 2.21 29.63 4.30
CA LEU A 110 1.69 30.77 3.53
C LEU A 110 2.68 31.93 3.47
N ASP A 111 3.36 32.20 4.57
CA ASP A 111 4.39 33.24 4.65
C ASP A 111 5.61 32.88 3.80
N ALA A 112 5.97 31.60 3.72
CA ALA A 112 6.99 31.14 2.79
C ALA A 112 6.65 31.50 1.33
N ILE A 113 5.40 31.31 0.89
CA ILE A 113 4.96 31.67 -0.47
C ILE A 113 5.05 33.18 -0.70
N LEU A 114 4.60 33.98 0.27
CA LEU A 114 4.62 35.45 0.16
C LEU A 114 6.05 36.01 0.18
N ALA A 115 7.00 35.26 0.76
CA ALA A 115 8.42 35.57 0.74
C ALA A 115 9.15 35.05 -0.52
N MET A 116 8.47 34.35 -1.43
CA MET A 116 9.04 33.84 -2.69
C MET A 116 8.68 34.77 -3.87
N PRO A 117 9.60 35.63 -4.35
CA PRO A 117 9.32 36.56 -5.45
C PRO A 117 9.02 35.84 -6.78
N GLN A 118 9.57 34.64 -6.98
CA GLN A 118 9.38 33.83 -8.17
C GLN A 118 8.10 32.97 -8.13
N ALA A 119 7.34 33.01 -7.03
CA ALA A 119 6.08 32.29 -6.96
C ALA A 119 5.06 32.87 -7.96
N PRO A 120 4.20 32.04 -8.58
CA PRO A 120 3.15 32.53 -9.46
C PRO A 120 2.23 33.52 -8.73
N ALA A 121 1.89 34.63 -9.38
CA ALA A 121 1.05 35.67 -8.79
C ALA A 121 -0.31 35.14 -8.32
N THR A 122 -0.86 34.14 -9.01
CA THR A 122 -2.09 33.46 -8.60
C THR A 122 -1.94 32.74 -7.26
N VAL A 123 -0.84 32.03 -7.05
CA VAL A 123 -0.56 31.31 -5.79
C VAL A 123 -0.28 32.31 -4.66
N GLN A 124 0.44 33.39 -4.93
CA GLN A 124 0.65 34.47 -3.94
C GLN A 124 -0.68 35.11 -3.51
N ALA A 125 -1.57 35.42 -4.46
CA ALA A 125 -2.88 35.99 -4.15
C ALA A 125 -3.76 35.03 -3.31
N LEU A 126 -3.76 33.74 -3.65
CA LEU A 126 -4.44 32.71 -2.86
C LEU A 126 -3.85 32.60 -1.45
N ALA A 127 -2.52 32.59 -1.35
CA ALA A 127 -1.84 32.51 -0.07
C ALA A 127 -2.14 33.71 0.83
N GLN A 128 -2.10 34.93 0.26
CA GLN A 128 -2.43 36.16 0.97
C GLN A 128 -3.88 36.13 1.47
N THR A 129 -4.83 35.73 0.62
CA THR A 129 -6.25 35.65 0.95
C THR A 129 -6.49 34.66 2.11
N LEU A 130 -5.88 33.48 2.03
CA LEU A 130 -5.99 32.48 3.07
C LEU A 130 -5.32 32.94 4.38
N ALA A 131 -4.15 33.57 4.30
CA ALA A 131 -3.42 34.04 5.48
C ALA A 131 -4.19 35.15 6.22
N ILE A 132 -4.82 36.09 5.49
CA ILE A 132 -5.71 37.10 6.09
C ILE A 132 -6.87 36.42 6.83
N ARG A 133 -7.49 35.42 6.22
CA ARG A 133 -8.60 34.68 6.83
C ARG A 133 -8.18 33.96 8.11
N ILE A 134 -7.02 33.28 8.09
CA ILE A 134 -6.48 32.54 9.24
C ILE A 134 -6.06 33.48 10.37
N ARG A 135 -5.45 34.62 10.03
CA ARG A 135 -5.04 35.66 11.00
C ARG A 135 -6.23 36.38 11.63
N ASN A 136 -7.39 36.42 10.97
CA ASN A 136 -8.57 37.08 11.50
C ASN A 136 -9.15 36.27 12.69
N PRO A 137 -9.04 36.78 13.93
CA PRO A 137 -9.42 36.03 15.12
C PRO A 137 -10.93 35.78 15.19
N LYS A 138 -11.77 36.65 14.61
CA LYS A 138 -13.23 36.47 14.58
C LYS A 138 -13.61 35.34 13.61
N ALA A 139 -13.02 35.33 12.41
CA ALA A 139 -13.25 34.28 11.42
C ALA A 139 -12.73 32.92 11.92
N TYR A 140 -11.55 32.92 12.55
CA TYR A 140 -10.96 31.71 13.12
C TYR A 140 -11.79 31.15 14.29
N ARG A 141 -12.35 32.00 15.16
CA ARG A 141 -13.20 31.56 16.28
C ARG A 141 -14.49 30.86 15.83
N VAL A 142 -15.06 31.27 14.70
CA VAL A 142 -16.20 30.56 14.08
C VAL A 142 -15.75 29.20 13.52
N TYR A 143 -14.57 29.14 12.94
CA TYR A 143 -13.94 27.90 12.44
C TYR A 143 -13.65 26.90 13.58
N LEU A 144 -13.15 27.37 14.73
CA LEU A 144 -12.93 26.55 15.94
C LEU A 144 -14.23 25.98 16.53
N LYS A 145 -15.36 26.70 16.47
CA LYS A 145 -16.64 26.15 16.92
C LYS A 145 -17.14 25.00 16.04
N GLN A 146 -16.74 24.99 14.76
CA GLN A 146 -16.96 23.86 13.87
C GLN A 146 -15.94 22.73 14.12
N GLU A 147 -14.75 23.05 14.64
CA GLU A 147 -13.73 22.07 15.05
C GLU A 147 -14.20 21.15 16.16
N ASP A 148 -14.82 21.66 17.22
CA ASP A 148 -15.28 20.81 18.31
C ASP A 148 -16.20 19.70 17.78
N SER A 149 -17.07 20.00 16.81
CA SER A 149 -17.95 18.98 16.24
C SER A 149 -17.22 18.00 15.31
N VAL A 150 -16.31 18.49 14.46
CA VAL A 150 -15.58 17.68 13.47
C VAL A 150 -14.45 16.85 14.10
N PHE A 151 -13.68 17.43 15.03
CA PHE A 151 -12.65 16.72 15.79
C PHE A 151 -13.26 15.62 16.66
N LEU A 152 -14.40 15.86 17.32
CA LEU A 152 -15.12 14.79 18.01
C LEU A 152 -15.61 13.70 17.05
N ALA A 153 -16.02 14.05 15.82
CA ALA A 153 -16.44 13.07 14.82
C ALA A 153 -15.26 12.22 14.31
N ASP A 154 -14.11 12.84 14.01
CA ASP A 154 -12.91 12.15 13.53
C ASP A 154 -12.29 11.26 14.62
N LYS A 155 -12.26 11.75 15.87
CA LYS A 155 -11.83 10.95 17.03
C LYS A 155 -12.75 9.76 17.27
N LYS A 156 -14.06 9.92 17.09
CA LYS A 156 -15.04 8.81 17.16
C LYS A 156 -14.83 7.81 16.01
N ALA A 157 -14.62 8.28 14.79
CA ALA A 157 -14.36 7.42 13.63
C ALA A 157 -13.07 6.61 13.81
N LYS A 158 -11.99 7.26 14.23
CA LYS A 158 -10.72 6.60 14.57
C LYS A 158 -10.91 5.55 15.68
N TYR A 159 -11.61 5.88 16.75
CA TYR A 159 -11.88 4.93 17.84
C TYR A 159 -12.64 3.69 17.36
N VAL A 160 -13.63 3.86 16.46
CA VAL A 160 -14.38 2.73 15.88
C VAL A 160 -13.46 1.87 15.01
N LEU A 161 -12.62 2.48 14.18
CA LEU A 161 -11.68 1.77 13.31
C LEU A 161 -10.62 1.00 14.12
N ASP A 162 -10.01 1.65 15.11
CA ASP A 162 -9.02 1.02 16.01
C ASP A 162 -9.63 -0.20 16.73
N LYS A 163 -10.90 -0.09 17.14
CA LYS A 163 -11.64 -1.19 17.78
C LYS A 163 -11.94 -2.34 16.81
N GLN A 164 -12.19 -2.05 15.53
CA GLN A 164 -12.36 -3.07 14.50
C GLN A 164 -11.05 -3.79 14.19
N ILE A 165 -9.94 -3.04 14.02
CA ILE A 165 -8.60 -3.60 13.80
C ILE A 165 -8.22 -4.52 14.97
N ALA A 166 -8.38 -4.07 16.22
CA ALA A 166 -8.08 -4.90 17.39
C ALA A 166 -8.90 -6.19 17.44
N LYS A 167 -10.16 -6.15 16.98
CA LYS A 167 -11.03 -7.33 16.88
C LYS A 167 -10.56 -8.31 15.80
N GLU A 168 -10.14 -7.79 14.65
CA GLU A 168 -9.60 -8.58 13.55
C GLU A 168 -8.25 -9.21 13.90
N GLU A 169 -7.36 -8.46 14.55
CA GLU A 169 -6.07 -8.96 15.04
C GLU A 169 -6.25 -10.08 16.07
N ALA A 170 -7.18 -9.90 17.03
CA ALA A 170 -7.50 -10.95 18.00
C ALA A 170 -8.08 -12.22 17.33
N ALA A 171 -8.91 -12.05 16.29
CA ALA A 171 -9.43 -13.16 15.51
C ALA A 171 -8.31 -13.87 14.71
N ALA A 172 -7.41 -13.11 14.08
CA ALA A 172 -6.27 -13.62 13.34
C ALA A 172 -5.29 -14.39 14.25
N ASP A 173 -5.01 -13.90 15.45
CA ASP A 173 -4.16 -14.60 16.42
C ASP A 173 -4.79 -15.88 16.93
N LYS A 174 -6.11 -15.89 17.16
CA LYS A 174 -6.84 -17.13 17.50
C LYS A 174 -6.74 -18.15 16.37
N ALA A 175 -6.87 -17.71 15.10
CA ALA A 175 -6.73 -18.57 13.94
C ALA A 175 -5.29 -19.13 13.79
N ARG A 176 -4.26 -18.28 13.99
CA ARG A 176 -2.85 -18.70 13.98
C ARG A 176 -2.56 -19.78 15.03
N ARG A 177 -3.07 -19.60 16.26
CA ARG A 177 -2.92 -20.59 17.34
C ARG A 177 -3.63 -21.90 17.01
N ALA A 178 -4.81 -21.84 16.39
CA ALA A 178 -5.52 -23.04 15.94
C ALA A 178 -4.74 -23.80 14.85
N LEU A 179 -4.26 -23.08 13.83
CA LEU A 179 -3.44 -23.66 12.77
C LEU A 179 -2.15 -24.29 13.30
N GLN A 180 -1.48 -23.64 14.26
CA GLN A 180 -0.28 -24.18 14.88
C GLN A 180 -0.57 -25.46 15.68
N LYS A 181 -1.69 -25.52 16.40
CA LYS A 181 -2.13 -26.75 17.10
C LYS A 181 -2.41 -27.88 16.11
N GLU A 182 -3.05 -27.57 14.98
CA GLU A 182 -3.31 -28.56 13.94
C GLU A 182 -2.03 -29.08 13.29
N ARG A 183 -1.08 -28.19 12.97
CA ARG A 183 0.25 -28.57 12.47
C ARG A 183 0.97 -29.53 13.42
N LYS A 184 1.01 -29.20 14.72
CA LYS A 184 1.62 -30.09 15.73
C LYS A 184 0.92 -31.45 15.81
N ARG A 185 -0.41 -31.49 15.64
CA ARG A 185 -1.16 -32.76 15.59
C ARG A 185 -0.80 -33.59 14.36
N ARG A 186 -0.71 -32.95 13.18
CA ARG A 186 -0.30 -33.59 11.92
C ARG A 186 1.13 -34.12 12.01
N GLU A 187 2.09 -33.31 12.46
CA GLU A 187 3.48 -33.73 12.67
C GLU A 187 3.58 -34.93 13.63
N LYS A 188 2.80 -34.93 14.72
CA LYS A 188 2.76 -36.05 15.66
C LYS A 188 2.16 -37.32 15.02
N ALA A 189 1.12 -37.17 14.20
CA ALA A 189 0.50 -38.27 13.47
C ALA A 189 1.47 -38.84 12.41
N GLU A 190 2.15 -37.98 11.65
CA GLU A 190 3.16 -38.35 10.67
C GLU A 190 4.33 -39.08 11.32
N ARG A 191 4.87 -38.59 12.45
CA ARG A 191 5.93 -39.29 13.20
C ARG A 191 5.50 -40.68 13.64
N LYS A 192 4.26 -40.84 14.12
CA LYS A 192 3.72 -42.15 14.50
C LYS A 192 3.57 -43.07 13.29
N ALA A 193 3.08 -42.54 12.17
CA ALA A 193 2.95 -43.29 10.92
C ALA A 193 4.32 -43.76 10.39
N LEU A 194 5.33 -42.89 10.42
CA LEU A 194 6.70 -43.20 10.02
C LEU A 194 7.31 -44.30 10.91
N GLN A 195 7.16 -44.19 12.23
CA GLN A 195 7.61 -45.23 13.17
C GLN A 195 6.90 -46.57 12.93
N ALA A 196 5.60 -46.55 12.62
CA ALA A 196 4.85 -47.75 12.29
C ALA A 196 5.34 -48.38 10.98
N ALA A 197 5.54 -47.56 9.93
CA ALA A 197 6.08 -48.00 8.65
C ALA A 197 7.47 -48.63 8.79
N GLN A 198 8.38 -47.98 9.54
CA GLN A 198 9.71 -48.52 9.82
C GLN A 198 9.65 -49.88 10.54
N LYS A 199 8.72 -50.07 11.49
CA LYS A 199 8.54 -51.36 12.17
C LYS A 199 8.02 -52.45 11.22
N VAL A 200 7.10 -52.10 10.32
CA VAL A 200 6.59 -53.03 9.30
C VAL A 200 7.72 -53.44 8.35
N GLU A 201 8.52 -52.47 7.89
CA GLU A 201 9.65 -52.72 7.01
C GLU A 201 10.73 -53.57 7.69
N GLN A 202 11.08 -53.30 8.95
CA GLN A 202 12.01 -54.13 9.73
C GLN A 202 11.51 -55.58 9.86
N LYS A 203 10.22 -55.77 10.13
CA LYS A 203 9.61 -57.12 10.19
C LYS A 203 9.63 -57.80 8.83
N ALA A 204 9.40 -57.08 7.74
CA ALA A 204 9.46 -57.62 6.38
C ALA A 204 10.88 -58.07 6.04
N ARG A 205 11.90 -57.26 6.33
CA ARG A 205 13.32 -57.60 6.16
C ARG A 205 13.72 -58.82 7.00
N GLN A 206 13.26 -58.91 8.25
CA GLN A 206 13.51 -60.09 9.10
C GLN A 206 12.85 -61.36 8.56
N ARG A 207 11.66 -61.26 7.94
CA ARG A 207 11.00 -62.39 7.30
C ARG A 207 11.75 -62.84 6.05
N GLN A 208 12.14 -61.91 5.19
CA GLN A 208 12.96 -62.18 4.01
C GLN A 208 14.28 -62.84 4.40
N ALA A 209 15.01 -62.29 5.37
CA ALA A 209 16.27 -62.89 5.84
C ALA A 209 16.09 -64.33 6.37
N LYS A 210 14.97 -64.63 7.03
CA LYS A 210 14.64 -66.00 7.47
C LYS A 210 14.26 -66.93 6.33
N GLU A 211 13.60 -66.41 5.30
CA GLU A 211 13.30 -67.17 4.08
C GLU A 211 14.57 -67.46 3.29
N ASP A 212 15.45 -66.47 3.15
CA ASP A 212 16.77 -66.62 2.50
C ASP A 212 17.64 -67.63 3.27
N GLU A 213 17.66 -67.60 4.61
CA GLU A 213 18.39 -68.58 5.42
C GLU A 213 17.81 -70.00 5.27
N LYS A 214 16.48 -70.14 5.16
CA LYS A 214 15.85 -71.43 4.88
C LYS A 214 16.19 -71.96 3.50
N LEU A 215 16.20 -71.08 2.49
CA LEU A 215 16.57 -71.44 1.12
C LEU A 215 18.04 -71.87 1.01
N ASP A 216 18.96 -71.20 1.73
CA ASP A 216 20.37 -71.57 1.81
C ASP A 216 20.61 -72.91 2.55
N LYS A 217 19.79 -73.22 3.56
CA LYS A 217 19.83 -74.55 4.21
C LYS A 217 19.33 -75.66 3.28
N LEU A 218 18.23 -75.41 2.58
CA LEU A 218 17.68 -76.36 1.61
C LEU A 218 18.62 -76.59 0.42
N SER A 219 19.36 -75.58 -0.02
CA SER A 219 20.37 -75.72 -1.09
C SER A 219 21.59 -76.53 -0.64
N LYS A 220 21.94 -76.51 0.64
CA LYS A 220 23.04 -77.29 1.22
C LYS A 220 22.68 -78.76 1.50
N GLU A 221 21.40 -79.06 1.71
CA GLU A 221 20.91 -80.45 1.90
C GLU A 221 20.61 -81.18 0.57
N SER A 222 20.67 -80.47 -0.56
CA SER A 222 20.37 -81.00 -1.91
C SER A 222 21.61 -81.28 -2.78
N PHE A 223 22.81 -81.31 -2.17
CA PHE A 223 24.07 -81.76 -2.79
C PHE A 223 24.67 -82.97 -2.06
#